data_AF-A0A6P8TME5-F1
#
_entry.id   AF-A0A6P8TME5-F1
#
_cell.length_a   1.000
_cell.length_b   1.000
_cell.length_c   1.000
_cell.angle_alpha   90.00
_cell.angle_beta   90.00
_cell.angle_gamma   90.00
#
_symmetry.space_group_name_H-M   'P 1'
#
loop_
_entity.id
_entity.type
_entity.pdbx_description
1 polymer ?
#
loop_
_entity_poly.entity_id
_entity_poly.type
_entity_poly.pdbx_seq_one_letter_code
_entity_poly.pdbx_strand_id
1 'polypeptide(L)'
;MPPNPASLAPLAKTLMKGVIVVELLGVFGAYGLFYKMNDSQDFRSTMNRRLPSVLEVYYQSNEWAGVYGVREKDLAAWSANQD
;
A
#
# COMPACT_ATOMS: atom_id res chain seq x y z
N MET A 1 3.94 -26.07 -38.60
CA MET A 1 4.58 -24.76 -38.86
C MET A 1 4.38 -23.92 -37.61
N PRO A 2 5.43 -23.51 -36.89
CA PRO A 2 5.26 -22.70 -35.68
C PRO A 2 4.62 -21.34 -36.05
N PRO A 3 3.80 -20.75 -35.17
CA PRO A 3 3.17 -19.46 -35.42
C PRO A 3 4.24 -18.38 -35.67
N ASN A 4 4.03 -17.56 -36.70
CA ASN A 4 4.94 -16.47 -37.06
C ASN A 4 4.99 -15.43 -35.92
N PRO A 5 6.15 -15.09 -35.33
CA PRO A 5 6.24 -14.16 -34.22
C PRO A 5 5.61 -12.78 -34.50
N ALA A 6 5.53 -12.38 -35.76
CA ALA A 6 4.86 -11.13 -36.16
C ALA A 6 3.33 -11.14 -35.91
N SER A 7 2.66 -12.30 -35.83
CA SER A 7 1.21 -12.37 -35.61
C SER A 7 0.79 -12.15 -34.15
N LEU A 8 1.72 -12.28 -33.19
CA LEU A 8 1.44 -12.15 -31.75
C LEU A 8 1.69 -10.73 -31.20
N ALA A 9 2.38 -9.88 -31.97
CA ALA A 9 2.69 -8.50 -31.59
C ALA A 9 1.46 -7.67 -31.12
N PRO A 10 0.28 -7.70 -31.79
CA PRO A 10 -0.88 -6.92 -31.34
C PRO A 10 -1.46 -7.44 -30.00
N LEU A 11 -1.42 -8.75 -29.77
CA LEU A 11 -1.86 -9.37 -28.51
C LEU A 11 -0.91 -8.96 -27.37
N ALA A 12 0.40 -9.10 -27.58
CA ALA A 12 1.42 -8.71 -26.61
C ALA A 12 1.31 -7.23 -26.22
N LYS A 13 1.06 -6.34 -27.20
CA LYS A 13 0.86 -4.90 -26.94
C LYS A 13 -0.38 -4.63 -26.07
N THR A 14 -1.45 -5.39 -26.26
CA THR A 14 -2.68 -5.24 -25.46
C THR A 14 -2.47 -5.71 -24.03
N LEU A 15 -1.81 -6.86 -23.84
CA LEU A 15 -1.47 -7.36 -22.51
C LEU A 15 -0.53 -6.43 -21.77
N MET A 16 0.50 -5.90 -22.44
CA MET A 16 1.43 -4.93 -21.85
C MET A 16 0.70 -3.67 -21.37
N LYS A 17 -0.22 -3.12 -22.16
CA LYS A 17 -1.04 -1.98 -21.71
C LYS A 17 -1.89 -2.33 -20.49
N GLY A 18 -2.47 -3.53 -20.45
CA GLY A 18 -3.21 -4.01 -19.30
C GLY A 18 -2.35 -4.07 -18.04
N VAL A 19 -1.14 -4.62 -18.14
CA VAL A 19 -0.16 -4.66 -17.04
C VAL A 19 0.16 -3.26 -16.55
N ILE A 20 0.47 -2.32 -17.45
CA ILE A 20 0.77 -0.93 -17.08
C ILE A 20 -0.40 -0.29 -16.33
N VAL A 21 -1.64 -0.49 -16.78
CA VAL A 21 -2.83 0.04 -16.10
C VAL A 21 -2.97 -0.56 -14.70
N VAL A 22 -2.79 -1.87 -14.55
CA VAL A 22 -2.85 -2.55 -13.25
C VAL A 22 -1.75 -2.07 -12.31
N GLU A 23 -0.52 -1.90 -12.80
CA GLU A 23 0.60 -1.37 -12.02
C GLU A 23 0.33 0.06 -11.55
N LEU A 24 -0.15 0.93 -12.43
CA LEU A 24 -0.51 2.30 -12.07
C LEU A 24 -1.59 2.31 -10.98
N LEU A 25 -2.66 1.53 -11.13
CA LEU A 25 -3.72 1.42 -10.12
C LEU A 25 -3.17 0.91 -8.78
N GLY A 26 -2.27 -0.07 -8.81
CA GLY A 26 -1.60 -0.59 -7.63
C GLY A 26 -0.77 0.47 -6.90
N VAL A 27 0.07 1.21 -7.64
CA VAL A 27 0.90 2.29 -7.08
C VAL A 27 0.03 3.41 -6.50
N PHE A 28 -0.99 3.87 -7.23
CA PHE A 28 -1.90 4.90 -6.73
C PHE A 28 -2.67 4.43 -5.49
N GLY A 29 -3.12 3.18 -5.47
CA GLY A 29 -3.76 2.57 -4.31
C GLY A 29 -2.85 2.54 -3.09
N ALA A 30 -1.62 2.06 -3.25
CA ALA A 30 -0.63 2.01 -2.17
C ALA A 30 -0.27 3.41 -1.66
N TYR A 31 -0.06 4.38 -2.55
CA TYR A 31 0.20 5.77 -2.18
C TYR A 31 -0.98 6.39 -1.43
N GLY A 32 -2.21 6.23 -1.92
CA GLY A 32 -3.41 6.75 -1.25
C GLY A 32 -3.61 6.13 0.13
N LEU A 33 -3.31 4.84 0.27
CA LEU A 33 -3.33 4.13 1.54
C LEU A 33 -2.32 4.72 2.53
N PHE A 34 -1.06 4.87 2.09
CA PHE A 34 0.01 5.43 2.88
C PHE A 34 -0.29 6.87 3.29
N TYR A 35 -0.75 7.70 2.35
CA TYR A 35 -1.15 9.08 2.59
C TYR A 35 -2.21 9.18 3.69
N LYS A 36 -3.26 8.34 3.62
CA LYS A 36 -4.34 8.35 4.60
C LYS A 36 -3.89 7.84 5.98
N MET A 37 -2.97 6.86 6.02
CA MET A 37 -2.33 6.43 7.26
C MET A 37 -1.43 7.52 7.85
N ASN A 38 -0.75 8.31 7.03
CA ASN A 38 0.09 9.41 7.52
C ASN A 38 -0.75 10.54 8.12
N ASP A 39 -1.89 10.85 7.50
CA ASP A 39 -2.75 11.97 7.90
C ASP A 39 -3.62 11.68 9.13
N SER A 40 -4.12 10.44 9.31
CA SER A 40 -5.16 10.14 10.30
C SER A 40 -4.80 8.99 11.25
N GLN A 41 -4.72 9.31 12.55
CA GLN A 41 -4.57 8.32 13.62
C GLN A 41 -5.78 7.37 13.72
N ASP A 42 -7.00 7.85 13.51
CA ASP A 42 -8.21 7.01 13.51
C ASP A 42 -8.21 5.99 12.37
N PHE A 43 -7.68 6.38 11.21
CA PHE A 43 -7.51 5.47 10.11
C PHE A 43 -6.47 4.39 10.43
N ARG A 44 -5.35 4.76 11.08
CA ARG A 44 -4.38 3.80 11.60
C ARG A 44 -4.99 2.88 12.64
N SER A 45 -5.88 3.36 13.52
CA SER A 45 -6.62 2.52 14.48
C SER A 45 -7.53 1.50 13.79
N THR A 46 -8.22 1.93 12.73
CA THR A 46 -9.03 1.04 11.90
C THR A 46 -8.18 -0.04 11.23
N MET A 47 -6.99 0.33 10.74
CA MET A 47 -6.03 -0.60 10.16
C MET A 47 -5.48 -1.57 11.21
N ASN A 48 -5.20 -1.11 12.43
CA ASN A 48 -4.77 -1.97 13.52
C ASN A 48 -5.78 -3.10 13.78
N ARG A 49 -7.08 -2.78 13.71
CA ARG A 49 -8.15 -3.76 13.91
C ARG A 49 -8.40 -4.68 12.71
N ARG A 50 -8.28 -4.17 11.48
CA ARG A 50 -8.67 -4.91 10.26
C ARG A 50 -7.51 -5.55 9.52
N LEU A 51 -6.39 -4.85 9.40
CA LEU A 51 -5.22 -5.21 8.60
C LEU A 51 -3.92 -4.86 9.36
N PRO A 52 -3.67 -5.47 10.54
CA PRO A 52 -2.54 -5.11 11.40
C PRO A 52 -1.18 -5.27 10.71
N SER A 53 -1.04 -6.25 9.81
CA SER A 53 0.20 -6.46 9.04
C SER A 53 0.51 -5.29 8.09
N VAL A 54 -0.52 -4.67 7.51
CA VAL A 54 -0.34 -3.50 6.62
C VAL A 54 0.07 -2.27 7.44
N LEU A 55 -0.53 -2.10 8.62
CA LEU A 55 -0.15 -1.04 9.54
C LEU A 55 1.30 -1.21 10.04
N GLU A 56 1.73 -2.45 10.29
CA GLU A 56 3.11 -2.74 10.70
C GLU A 56 4.11 -2.34 9.62
N VAL A 57 3.83 -2.66 8.34
CA VAL A 57 4.67 -2.23 7.22
C VAL A 57 4.74 -0.70 7.13
N TYR A 58 3.63 0.00 7.40
CA TYR A 58 3.63 1.46 7.47
C TYR A 58 4.57 1.99 8.57
N TYR A 59 4.54 1.42 9.78
CA TYR A 59 5.45 1.82 10.85
C TYR A 59 6.91 1.56 10.47
N GLN A 60 7.21 0.33 10.02
CA GLN A 60 8.58 -0.04 9.63
C GLN A 60 9.13 0.84 8.51
N SER A 61 8.29 1.17 7.52
CA SER A 61 8.70 2.06 6.42
C SER A 61 9.04 3.47 6.92
N ASN A 62 8.27 4.01 7.87
CA ASN A 62 8.56 5.31 8.48
C ASN A 62 9.81 5.26 9.36
N GLU A 63 9.97 4.21 10.16
CA GLU A 63 11.15 3.98 11.01
C GLU A 63 12.43 3.83 10.16
N TRP A 64 12.35 3.14 9.02
CA TRP A 64 13.46 3.06 8.05
C TRP A 64 13.77 4.40 7.39
N ALA A 65 12.77 5.25 7.20
CA ALA A 65 12.94 6.63 6.73
C ALA A 65 13.40 7.60 7.83
N GLY A 66 13.62 7.12 9.07
CA GLY A 66 14.05 7.93 10.21
C GLY A 66 12.92 8.66 10.95
N VAL A 67 11.67 8.37 10.62
CA VAL A 67 10.48 8.92 11.29
C VAL A 67 10.04 7.98 12.40
N TYR A 68 10.50 8.25 13.62
CA TYR A 68 10.20 7.45 14.81
C TYR A 68 9.09 8.07 15.66
N GLY A 69 8.51 7.29 16.59
CA GLY A 69 7.57 7.80 17.59
C GLY A 69 6.09 7.71 17.17
N VAL A 70 5.78 7.37 15.92
CA VAL A 70 4.38 7.29 15.44
C VAL A 70 3.66 6.10 16.08
N ARG A 71 4.32 4.94 16.10
CA ARG A 71 3.82 3.69 16.67
C ARG A 71 3.51 3.86 18.16
N GLU A 72 4.43 4.44 18.91
CA GLU A 72 4.33 4.62 20.35
C GLU A 72 3.20 5.60 20.70
N LYS A 73 3.07 6.71 19.94
CA LYS A 73 1.98 7.67 20.11
C LYS A 73 0.62 7.04 19.84
N ASP A 74 0.52 6.22 18.81
CA ASP A 74 -0.71 5.51 18.48
C ASP A 74 -1.09 4.51 19.55
N LEU A 75 -0.14 3.70 20.03
CA LEU A 75 -0.37 2.76 21.13
C LEU A 75 -0.81 3.47 22.40
N ALA A 76 -0.14 4.56 22.79
CA ALA A 76 -0.50 5.34 23.96
C ALA A 76 -1.90 5.95 23.85
N ALA A 77 -2.25 6.47 22.67
CA ALA A 77 -3.58 7.03 22.43
C ALA A 77 -4.67 5.94 22.49
N TRP A 78 -4.41 4.74 21.97
CA TRP A 78 -5.40 3.67 21.97
C TRP A 78 -5.52 2.97 23.33
N SER A 79 -4.44 2.89 24.12
CA SER A 79 -4.51 2.37 25.48
C SER A 79 -5.25 3.31 26.42
N ALA A 80 -5.10 4.63 26.27
CA ALA A 80 -5.75 5.63 27.12
C ALA A 80 -7.28 5.72 26.90
N ASN A 81 -7.80 5.16 25.81
CA ASN A 81 -9.24 5.12 25.51
C ASN A 81 -9.89 3.77 25.87
N GLN A 82 -9.17 2.88 26.56
CA GLN A 82 -9.67 1.57 27.03
C GLN A 82 -10.03 1.54 28.53
N ASP A 83 -9.90 2.68 29.22
CA ASP A 83 -10.39 2.93 30.59
C ASP A 83 -11.73 3.71 30.56
#